data_AF-A0A9D8LXJ6-F1
#
_entry.id   AF-A0A9D8LXJ6-F1
#
_cell.length_a   1.000
_cell.length_b   1.000
_cell.length_c   1.000
_cell.angle_alpha   90.00
_cell.angle_beta   90.00
_cell.angle_gamma   90.00
#
_symmetry.space_group_name_H-M   'P 1'
#
loop_
_entity.id
_entity.type
_entity.pdbx_description
1 polymer ?
#
loop_
_entity_poly.entity_id
_entity_poly.type
_entity_poly.pdbx_seq_one_letter_code
_entity_poly.pdbx_strand_id
1 'polypeptide(L)'
;MSGRPPPWNWERLQASDLETSWRELTLWVEWLRREYRTWVTLPDCWPLHEALRSELCLFMWWHRRAVELSDDPEDGVRWHGELRQAAEAWSRLATCDHESGSRRRPPDEDRRRAQLSGYLREAMEDWRRRAR
;
A
#
# COMPACT_ATOMS: atom_id res chain seq x y z
N MET A 1 10.62 4.62 -27.27
CA MET A 1 9.56 4.77 -26.25
C MET A 1 10.22 4.98 -24.89
N SER A 2 10.56 6.23 -24.56
CA SER A 2 11.12 6.58 -23.26
C SER A 2 9.99 7.03 -22.34
N GLY A 3 9.12 6.08 -21.95
CA GLY A 3 8.06 6.33 -20.99
C GLY A 3 8.59 6.14 -19.58
N ARG A 4 8.33 7.10 -18.67
CA ARG A 4 8.54 6.88 -17.23
C ARG A 4 7.83 5.57 -16.87
N PRO A 5 8.50 4.63 -16.17
CA PRO A 5 7.83 3.41 -15.73
C PRO A 5 6.58 3.80 -14.93
N PRO A 6 5.49 3.01 -15.04
CA PRO A 6 4.29 3.32 -14.28
C PRO A 6 4.63 3.39 -12.78
N PRO A 7 3.97 4.26 -12.02
CA PRO A 7 4.38 4.59 -10.64
C PRO A 7 4.26 3.42 -9.66
N TRP A 8 3.60 2.32 -10.05
CA TRP A 8 3.54 1.05 -9.30
C TRP A 8 4.63 0.04 -9.68
N ASN A 9 5.54 0.37 -10.61
CA ASN A 9 6.68 -0.48 -10.97
C ASN A 9 7.89 -0.17 -10.07
N TRP A 10 7.90 -0.81 -8.90
CA TRP A 10 8.90 -0.64 -7.84
C TRP A 10 10.35 -0.88 -8.28
N GLU A 11 10.59 -1.82 -9.21
CA GLU A 11 11.95 -2.20 -9.65
C GLU A 11 12.63 -1.13 -10.50
N ARG A 12 11.86 -0.19 -11.05
CA ARG A 12 12.35 0.82 -12.00
C ARG A 12 12.31 2.24 -11.44
N LEU A 13 11.96 2.41 -10.16
CA LEU A 13 11.98 3.70 -9.49
C LEU A 13 13.41 4.08 -9.07
N GLN A 14 13.74 5.36 -9.23
CA GLN A 14 14.95 5.93 -8.62
C GLN A 14 14.78 5.97 -7.10
N ALA A 15 15.88 6.00 -6.35
CA ALA A 15 15.84 5.93 -4.88
C ALA A 15 14.93 7.01 -4.23
N SER A 16 14.93 8.24 -4.75
CA SER A 16 14.07 9.33 -4.26
C SER A 16 12.59 9.13 -4.61
N ASP A 17 12.30 8.61 -5.80
CA ASP A 17 10.94 8.29 -6.24
C ASP A 17 10.38 7.10 -5.45
N LEU A 18 11.25 6.16 -5.09
CA LEU A 18 10.93 5.00 -4.28
C LEU A 18 10.51 5.42 -2.86
N GLU A 19 11.29 6.28 -2.21
CA GLU A 19 10.97 6.84 -0.89
C GLU A 19 9.64 7.58 -0.87
N THR A 20 9.43 8.47 -1.84
CA THR A 20 8.17 9.23 -1.97
C THR A 20 6.98 8.28 -2.15
N SER A 21 7.10 7.31 -3.06
CA SER A 21 6.04 6.33 -3.34
C SER A 21 5.70 5.49 -2.11
N TRP A 22 6.71 5.14 -1.30
CA TRP A 22 6.50 4.41 -0.04
C TRP A 22 5.76 5.22 1.02
N ARG A 23 6.14 6.49 1.18
CA ARG A 23 5.46 7.40 2.11
C ARG A 23 4.00 7.59 1.70
N GLU A 24 3.76 7.86 0.41
CA GLU A 24 2.40 8.03 -0.13
C GLU A 24 1.55 6.77 0.05
N LEU A 25 2.10 5.60 -0.30
CA LEU A 25 1.39 4.34 -0.15
C LEU A 25 1.06 4.06 1.31
N THR A 26 1.99 4.33 2.23
CA THR A 26 1.73 4.15 3.66
C THR A 26 0.57 5.02 4.13
N LEU A 27 0.63 6.33 3.84
CA LEU A 27 -0.41 7.27 4.25
C LEU A 27 -1.79 6.83 3.71
N TRP A 28 -1.80 6.35 2.47
CA TRP A 28 -3.01 5.86 1.84
C TRP A 28 -3.52 4.55 2.46
N VAL A 29 -2.64 3.58 2.77
CA VAL A 29 -3.03 2.32 3.43
C VAL A 29 -3.62 2.59 4.82
N GLU A 30 -3.07 3.53 5.56
CA GLU A 30 -3.61 3.92 6.87
C GLU A 30 -4.98 4.59 6.75
N TRP A 31 -5.15 5.49 5.78
CA TRP A 31 -6.47 6.04 5.45
C TRP A 31 -7.45 4.92 5.05
N LEU A 32 -7.03 3.97 4.22
CA LEU A 32 -7.84 2.86 3.76
C LEU A 32 -8.30 1.98 4.93
N ARG A 33 -7.38 1.61 5.83
CA ARG A 33 -7.67 0.86 7.07
C ARG A 33 -8.68 1.60 7.95
N ARG A 34 -8.62 2.93 8.03
CA ARG A 34 -9.52 3.74 8.86
C ARG A 34 -10.92 3.85 8.25
N GLU A 35 -11.01 4.29 7.00
CA GLU A 35 -12.30 4.59 6.34
C GLU A 35 -13.04 3.32 5.94
N TYR A 36 -12.32 2.27 5.56
CA TYR A 36 -12.89 1.00 5.09
C TYR A 36 -12.71 -0.14 6.11
N ARG A 37 -12.54 0.17 7.41
CA ARG A 37 -12.25 -0.80 8.48
C ARG A 37 -13.17 -2.03 8.54
N THR A 38 -14.41 -1.88 8.07
CA THR A 38 -15.41 -2.96 8.07
C THR A 38 -15.14 -4.00 6.99
N TRP A 39 -14.47 -3.62 5.90
CA TRP A 39 -14.17 -4.50 4.77
C TRP A 39 -12.68 -4.82 4.66
N VAL A 40 -11.83 -3.85 4.96
CA VAL A 40 -10.38 -3.94 4.78
C VAL A 40 -9.71 -4.37 6.08
N THR A 41 -9.27 -5.63 6.10
CA THR A 41 -8.35 -6.16 7.13
C THR A 41 -7.04 -6.52 6.46
N LEU A 42 -5.98 -5.78 6.78
CA LEU A 42 -4.63 -5.99 6.25
C LEU A 42 -3.71 -6.44 7.38
N PRO A 43 -2.77 -7.37 7.15
CA PRO A 43 -1.74 -7.67 8.13
C PRO A 43 -0.83 -6.46 8.36
N ASP A 44 -0.27 -6.32 9.56
CA ASP A 44 0.80 -5.33 9.83
C ASP A 44 2.07 -5.62 9.03
N CYS A 45 2.26 -6.89 8.64
CA CYS A 45 3.32 -7.34 7.76
C CYS A 45 3.11 -6.94 6.27
N TRP A 46 2.03 -6.23 5.89
CA TRP A 46 1.68 -5.92 4.50
C TRP A 46 2.83 -5.38 3.63
N PRO A 47 3.74 -4.51 4.10
CA PRO A 47 4.80 -3.97 3.24
C PRO A 47 5.78 -5.04 2.74
N LEU A 48 5.85 -6.16 3.46
CA LEU A 48 6.72 -7.31 3.17
C LEU A 48 6.10 -8.26 2.15
N HIS A 49 4.79 -8.18 1.92
CA HIS A 49 4.11 -8.95 0.89
C HIS A 49 4.19 -8.19 -0.43
N GLU A 50 5.07 -8.61 -1.32
CA GLU A 50 5.27 -7.93 -2.62
C GLU A 50 3.98 -7.87 -3.46
N ALA A 51 3.24 -8.98 -3.53
CA ALA A 51 1.98 -9.03 -4.26
C ALA A 51 0.94 -8.06 -3.67
N LEU A 52 0.73 -8.12 -2.34
CA LEU A 52 -0.21 -7.25 -1.63
C LEU A 52 0.19 -5.77 -1.77
N ARG A 53 1.47 -5.44 -1.59
CA ARG A 53 1.97 -4.08 -1.80
C ARG A 53 1.66 -3.57 -3.20
N SER A 54 1.89 -4.40 -4.21
CA SER A 54 1.66 -4.03 -5.60
C SER A 54 0.17 -3.77 -5.86
N GLU A 55 -0.70 -4.64 -5.34
CA GLU A 55 -2.16 -4.44 -5.40
C GLU A 55 -2.59 -3.17 -4.67
N LEU A 56 -2.13 -2.92 -3.44
CA LEU A 56 -2.43 -1.70 -2.70
C LEU A 56 -1.99 -0.45 -3.46
N CYS A 57 -0.82 -0.51 -4.11
CA CYS A 57 -0.35 0.60 -4.94
C CYS A 57 -1.26 0.83 -6.16
N LEU A 58 -1.72 -0.23 -6.82
CA LEU A 58 -2.67 -0.13 -7.93
C LEU A 58 -4.00 0.47 -7.45
N PHE A 59 -4.54 0.01 -6.32
CA PHE A 59 -5.78 0.55 -5.76
C PHE A 59 -5.66 2.01 -5.32
N MET A 60 -4.50 2.42 -4.79
CA MET A 60 -4.22 3.84 -4.49
C MET A 60 -4.29 4.71 -5.74
N TRP A 61 -3.58 4.31 -6.81
CA TRP A 61 -3.58 5.08 -8.06
C TRP A 61 -4.94 5.06 -8.74
N TRP A 62 -5.66 3.95 -8.67
CA TRP A 62 -7.02 3.87 -9.16
C TRP A 62 -7.96 4.77 -8.33
N HIS A 63 -7.84 4.81 -7.01
CA HIS A 63 -8.63 5.71 -6.16
C HIS A 63 -8.46 7.17 -6.61
N ARG A 64 -7.21 7.63 -6.74
CA ARG A 64 -6.92 8.98 -7.22
C ARG A 64 -7.60 9.26 -8.56
N ARG A 65 -7.50 8.33 -9.50
CA ARG A 65 -8.11 8.50 -10.82
C ARG A 65 -9.64 8.47 -10.79
N ALA A 66 -10.24 7.52 -10.08
CA ALA A 66 -11.67 7.21 -10.15
C ALA A 66 -12.52 8.01 -9.17
N VAL A 67 -11.96 8.44 -8.04
CA VAL A 67 -12.69 9.11 -6.96
C VAL A 67 -12.30 10.57 -6.84
N GLU A 68 -11.03 10.91 -7.05
CA GLU A 68 -10.55 12.30 -6.88
C GLU A 68 -10.56 13.09 -8.19
N LEU A 69 -10.38 12.43 -9.34
CA LEU A 69 -10.16 13.10 -10.63
C LEU A 69 -11.21 12.79 -11.71
N SER A 70 -12.09 11.81 -11.51
CA SER A 70 -13.12 11.45 -12.48
C SER A 70 -14.39 12.26 -12.23
N ASP A 71 -15.01 12.78 -13.28
CA ASP A 71 -16.34 13.40 -13.23
C ASP A 71 -17.48 12.37 -13.37
N ASP A 72 -17.14 11.10 -13.63
CA ASP A 72 -18.11 10.02 -13.79
C ASP A 72 -18.33 9.27 -12.47
N PRO A 73 -19.55 9.31 -11.89
CA PRO A 73 -19.85 8.60 -10.64
C PRO A 73 -19.75 7.07 -10.77
N GLU A 74 -19.89 6.50 -11.98
CA GLU A 74 -19.75 5.05 -12.18
C GLU A 74 -18.33 4.56 -11.89
N ASP A 75 -17.31 5.37 -12.15
CA ASP A 75 -15.92 5.05 -11.83
C ASP A 75 -15.72 4.91 -10.32
N GLY A 76 -16.29 5.83 -9.54
CA GLY A 76 -16.26 5.78 -8.08
C GLY A 76 -16.98 4.53 -7.54
N VAL A 77 -18.18 4.24 -8.05
CA VAL A 77 -18.95 3.05 -7.64
C VAL A 77 -18.18 1.76 -7.97
N ARG A 78 -17.60 1.69 -9.17
CA ARG A 78 -16.81 0.54 -9.62
C ARG A 78 -15.58 0.32 -8.73
N TRP A 79 -14.83 1.39 -8.43
CA TRP A 79 -13.68 1.30 -7.53
C TRP A 79 -14.09 0.74 -6.15
N HIS A 80 -15.21 1.19 -5.57
CA HIS A 80 -15.71 0.67 -4.30
C HIS A 80 -16.11 -0.82 -4.37
N GLY A 81 -16.70 -1.24 -5.49
CA GLY A 81 -17.07 -2.64 -5.73
C GLY A 81 -15.85 -3.57 -5.79
N GLU A 82 -14.82 -3.15 -6.53
CA GLU A 82 -13.57 -3.91 -6.66
C GLU A 82 -12.74 -3.90 -5.38
N LEU A 83 -12.77 -2.80 -4.62
CA LEU A 83 -12.11 -2.74 -3.31
C LEU A 83 -12.65 -3.82 -2.37
N ARG A 84 -13.97 -4.01 -2.30
CA ARG A 84 -14.57 -5.01 -1.41
C ARG A 84 -14.13 -6.43 -1.80
N GLN A 85 -14.08 -6.73 -3.09
CA GLN A 85 -13.61 -8.03 -3.58
C GLN A 85 -12.12 -8.25 -3.25
N ALA A 86 -11.28 -7.24 -3.47
CA ALA A 86 -9.86 -7.34 -3.16
C ALA A 86 -9.61 -7.47 -1.64
N ALA A 87 -10.38 -6.75 -0.82
CA ALA A 87 -10.27 -6.81 0.63
C ALA A 87 -10.55 -8.21 1.21
N GLU A 88 -11.48 -8.95 0.61
CA GLU A 88 -11.70 -10.36 0.95
C GLU A 88 -10.45 -11.21 0.67
N ALA A 89 -9.75 -10.97 -0.44
CA ALA A 89 -8.51 -11.67 -0.76
C ALA A 89 -7.37 -11.28 0.20
N TRP A 90 -7.23 -9.99 0.51
CA TRP A 90 -6.20 -9.50 1.42
C TRP A 90 -6.35 -10.02 2.85
N SER A 91 -7.59 -10.18 3.32
CA SER A 91 -7.85 -10.72 4.67
C SER A 91 -7.30 -12.14 4.84
N ARG A 92 -7.23 -12.94 3.77
CA ARG A 92 -6.60 -14.28 3.82
C ARG A 92 -5.08 -14.22 4.00
N LEU A 93 -4.45 -13.11 3.63
CA LEU A 93 -3.03 -12.84 3.91
C LEU A 93 -2.81 -12.32 5.34
N ALA A 94 -3.87 -11.92 6.06
CA ALA A 94 -3.78 -11.41 7.42
C ALA A 94 -3.27 -12.45 8.43
N THR A 95 -3.33 -13.74 8.08
CA THR A 95 -2.78 -14.85 8.87
C THR A 95 -1.33 -15.18 8.46
N CYS A 96 -0.56 -14.20 7.94
CA CYS A 96 0.85 -14.38 7.57
C CYS A 96 1.71 -14.76 8.81
N ASP A 97 2.59 -15.76 8.69
CA ASP A 97 3.52 -16.16 9.77
C ASP A 97 4.88 -15.42 9.71
N HIS A 98 4.89 -14.17 9.25
CA HIS A 98 6.14 -13.41 9.10
C HIS A 98 6.78 -12.99 10.43
N GLU A 99 6.03 -13.05 11.54
CA GLU A 99 6.52 -12.81 12.90
C GLU A 99 6.91 -14.10 13.66
N SER A 100 6.43 -15.26 13.19
CA SER A 100 6.48 -16.54 13.92
C SER A 100 7.84 -17.23 13.92
N GLY A 101 8.82 -16.71 13.16
CA GLY A 101 10.23 -17.13 13.20
C GLY A 101 10.53 -18.51 12.59
N SER A 102 11.63 -18.60 11.82
CA SER A 102 12.51 -19.79 11.63
C SER A 102 12.98 -20.10 10.20
N ARG A 103 12.60 -19.35 9.16
CA ARG A 103 13.36 -19.42 7.89
C ARG A 103 14.41 -18.33 7.90
N ARG A 104 15.69 -18.71 7.74
CA ARG A 104 16.82 -17.76 7.57
C ARG A 104 16.41 -16.76 6.48
N ARG A 105 16.13 -15.53 6.90
CA ARG A 105 15.71 -14.46 6.00
C ARG A 105 16.94 -13.95 5.24
N PRO A 106 16.84 -13.67 3.93
CA PRO A 106 17.92 -13.01 3.21
C PRO A 106 18.21 -11.63 3.87
N PRO A 107 19.48 -11.24 4.08
CA PRO A 107 19.84 -9.95 4.67
C PRO A 107 19.22 -8.73 3.96
N ASP A 108 18.95 -8.84 2.66
CA ASP A 108 18.29 -7.79 1.89
C ASP A 108 16.84 -7.55 2.27
N GLU A 109 16.13 -8.59 2.72
CA GLU A 109 14.76 -8.44 3.20
C GLU A 109 14.71 -7.73 4.55
N ASP A 110 15.68 -7.96 5.43
CA ASP A 110 15.77 -7.25 6.72
C ASP A 110 16.10 -5.77 6.51
N ARG A 111 17.02 -5.47 5.58
CA ARG A 111 17.32 -4.09 5.19
C ARG A 111 16.09 -3.40 4.59
N ARG A 112 15.39 -4.08 3.67
CA ARG A 112 14.12 -3.59 3.12
C ARG A 112 13.12 -3.37 4.24
N ARG A 113 12.87 -4.36 5.10
CA ARG A 113 11.95 -4.24 6.26
C ARG A 113 12.29 -3.05 7.15
N ALA A 114 13.56 -2.82 7.46
CA ALA A 114 14.00 -1.70 8.27
C ALA A 114 13.68 -0.36 7.59
N GLN A 115 13.95 -0.25 6.28
CA GLN A 115 13.57 0.93 5.48
C GLN A 115 12.05 1.13 5.47
N LEU A 116 11.28 0.08 5.21
CA LEU A 116 9.81 0.13 5.21
C LEU A 116 9.25 0.54 6.56
N SER A 117 9.81 0.01 7.65
CA SER A 117 9.41 0.38 9.01
C SER A 117 9.73 1.84 9.32
N GLY A 118 10.81 2.38 8.76
CA GLY A 118 11.15 3.81 8.84
C GLY A 118 10.11 4.68 8.13
N TYR A 119 9.82 4.37 6.86
CA TYR A 119 8.81 5.09 6.08
C TYR A 119 7.41 4.99 6.69
N LEU A 120 7.07 3.81 7.20
CA LEU A 120 5.81 3.59 7.91
C LEU A 120 5.66 4.57 9.08
N ARG A 121 6.70 4.63 9.92
CA ARG A 121 6.72 5.50 11.11
C ARG A 121 6.60 6.97 10.75
N GLU A 122 7.38 7.44 9.79
CA GLU A 122 7.37 8.85 9.38
C GLU A 122 6.02 9.25 8.79
N ALA A 123 5.46 8.42 7.92
CA ALA A 123 4.13 8.64 7.35
C ALA A 123 3.04 8.68 8.45
N MET A 124 3.09 7.77 9.42
CA MET A 124 2.15 7.79 10.55
C MET A 124 2.23 9.07 11.38
N GLU A 125 3.44 9.60 11.61
CA GLU A 125 3.62 10.88 12.29
C GLU A 125 3.08 12.05 11.48
N ASP A 126 3.36 12.07 10.17
CA ASP A 126 2.83 13.07 9.24
C ASP A 126 1.31 13.13 9.24
N TRP A 127 0.67 11.96 9.15
CA TRP A 127 -0.77 11.87 9.17
C TRP A 127 -1.36 12.34 10.50
N ARG A 128 -0.75 11.96 11.63
CA ARG A 128 -1.17 12.42 12.96
C ARG A 128 -1.04 13.94 13.12
N ARG A 129 -0.11 14.58 12.40
CA ARG A 129 -0.02 16.04 12.33
C ARG A 129 -1.15 16.65 11.51
N ARG A 130 -1.53 16.02 10.39
CA ARG A 130 -2.60 16.50 9.48
C ARG A 130 -4.03 16.22 9.97
N ALA A 131 -4.20 15.28 10.90
CA ALA A 131 -5.50 14.87 11.44
C ALA A 131 -5.92 15.61 12.73
N ARG A 132 -5.13 16.59 13.18
CA ARG A 132 -5.47 17.52 14.28
C ARG A 132 -5.98 18.83 13.71
#